data_AF-A0A954BH09-F1
#
_entry.id   AF-A0A954BH09-F1
#
_cell.length_a   1.000
_cell.length_b   1.000
_cell.length_c   1.000
_cell.angle_alpha   90.00
_cell.angle_beta   90.00
_cell.angle_gamma   90.00
#
_symmetry.space_group_name_H-M   'P 1'
#
loop_
_entity.id
_entity.type
_entity.pdbx_description
1 polymer ?
#
loop_
_entity_poly.entity_id
_entity_poly.type
_entity_poly.pdbx_seq_one_letter_code
_entity_poly.pdbx_strand_id
1 'polypeptide(L)'
;KFELMYYWSSPRDLMTRRAVMMDRELYMYRLALTQEEAEYYLTVLLEKTASIEQRPRFYNTFSSNCTNELAKAADLPWHPAFIFTGEADKALHLRGRIDGEGSFEEVRARARIDGLVREIAGLPQAEFNAALVAAAAP
;
A
#
# COMPACT_ATOMS: atom_id res chain seq x y z
N LYS A 1 -18.01 -7.71 17.20
CA LYS A 1 -17.68 -6.43 16.51
C LYS A 1 -16.16 -6.38 16.37
N PHE A 2 -15.63 -5.87 15.26
CA PHE A 2 -14.19 -5.76 15.05
C PHE A 2 -13.76 -4.30 15.20
N GLU A 3 -12.69 -4.04 15.93
CA GLU A 3 -12.12 -2.71 16.11
C GLU A 3 -11.29 -2.32 14.88
N LEU A 4 -11.30 -1.04 14.53
CA LEU A 4 -10.40 -0.52 13.51
C LEU A 4 -9.05 -0.23 14.16
N MET A 5 -7.98 -0.83 13.63
CA MET A 5 -6.61 -0.56 14.06
C MET A 5 -5.78 0.00 12.91
N TYR A 6 -4.87 0.91 13.24
CA TYR A 6 -3.79 1.33 12.37
C TYR A 6 -2.50 0.75 12.94
N TYR A 7 -1.73 0.07 12.09
CA TYR A 7 -0.48 -0.56 12.48
C TYR A 7 0.64 -0.04 11.57
N TRP A 8 1.67 0.51 12.19
CA TRP A 8 2.85 1.04 11.53
C TRP A 8 4.00 0.04 11.69
N SER A 9 4.70 -0.24 10.59
CA SER A 9 5.68 -1.33 10.54
C SER A 9 6.71 -1.07 9.45
N SER A 10 7.88 -1.69 9.55
CA SER A 10 8.84 -1.64 8.47
C SER A 10 8.37 -2.46 7.25
N PRO A 11 8.85 -2.13 6.02
CA PRO A 11 8.62 -2.97 4.85
C PRO A 11 9.07 -4.41 5.07
N ARG A 12 10.21 -4.60 5.75
CA ARG A 12 10.75 -5.93 6.07
C ARG A 12 9.74 -6.78 6.83
N ASP A 13 9.13 -6.25 7.88
CA ASP A 13 8.18 -7.01 8.71
C ASP A 13 6.94 -7.43 7.90
N LEU A 14 6.32 -6.47 7.20
CA LEU A 14 5.06 -6.73 6.48
C LEU A 14 5.25 -7.58 5.24
N MET A 15 6.26 -7.27 4.42
CA MET A 15 6.49 -7.94 3.16
C MET A 15 7.05 -9.34 3.39
N THR A 16 7.98 -9.54 4.32
CA THR A 16 8.52 -10.87 4.65
C THR A 16 7.41 -11.79 5.16
N ARG A 17 6.54 -11.29 6.04
CA ARG A 17 5.39 -12.08 6.53
C ARG A 17 4.49 -12.51 5.36
N ARG A 18 4.22 -11.63 4.41
CA ARG A 18 3.34 -11.92 3.27
C ARG A 18 3.98 -12.88 2.26
N ALA A 19 5.22 -12.63 1.84
CA ALA A 19 5.87 -13.41 0.80
C ALA A 19 6.47 -14.73 1.31
N VAL A 20 7.06 -14.76 2.51
CA VAL A 20 7.78 -15.93 3.03
C VAL A 20 6.87 -16.80 3.90
N MET A 21 6.22 -16.21 4.90
CA MET A 21 5.45 -16.99 5.89
C MET A 21 4.06 -17.40 5.37
N MET A 22 3.45 -16.57 4.53
CA MET A 22 2.10 -16.80 3.99
C MET A 22 2.09 -17.24 2.51
N ASP A 23 3.26 -17.26 1.88
CA ASP A 23 3.47 -17.59 0.46
C ASP A 23 2.49 -16.86 -0.49
N ARG A 24 2.45 -15.53 -0.39
CA ARG A 24 1.58 -14.68 -1.21
C ARG A 24 2.39 -13.83 -2.19
N GLU A 25 1.80 -13.62 -3.36
CA GLU A 25 2.30 -12.67 -4.34
C GLU A 25 2.23 -11.24 -3.79
N LEU A 26 3.23 -10.44 -4.14
CA LEU A 26 3.36 -9.05 -3.74
C LEU A 26 3.66 -8.21 -4.97
N TYR A 27 3.01 -7.06 -5.01
CA TYR A 27 3.17 -6.07 -6.06
C TYR A 27 3.51 -4.73 -5.41
N MET A 28 4.59 -4.11 -5.87
CA MET A 28 5.03 -2.78 -5.46
C MET A 28 4.87 -1.85 -6.66
N TYR A 29 3.81 -1.05 -6.63
CA TYR A 29 3.52 -0.08 -7.68
C TYR A 29 4.18 1.26 -7.34
N ARG A 30 4.87 1.85 -8.31
CA ARG A 30 5.30 3.24 -8.21
C ARG A 30 4.09 4.13 -8.38
N LEU A 31 3.90 5.08 -7.47
CA LEU A 31 2.80 6.03 -7.55
C LEU A 31 3.27 7.33 -8.21
N ALA A 32 2.42 7.89 -9.07
CA ALA A 32 2.60 9.21 -9.66
C ALA A 32 2.06 10.26 -8.68
N LEU A 33 2.87 10.56 -7.65
CA LEU A 33 2.57 11.55 -6.62
C LEU A 33 3.65 12.62 -6.56
N THR A 34 3.26 13.86 -6.27
CA THR A 34 4.23 14.88 -5.87
C THR A 34 4.73 14.64 -4.45
N GLN A 35 5.84 15.28 -4.09
CA GLN A 35 6.37 15.20 -2.72
C GLN A 35 5.35 15.73 -1.70
N GLU A 36 4.67 16.82 -2.05
CA GLU A 36 3.65 17.44 -1.21
C GLU A 36 2.43 16.52 -1.00
N GLU A 37 1.99 15.82 -2.05
CA GLU A 37 0.92 14.81 -1.93
C GLU A 37 1.34 13.67 -1.00
N ALA A 38 2.58 13.18 -1.12
CA ALA A 38 3.08 12.10 -0.27
C ALA A 38 3.17 12.50 1.22
N GLU A 39 3.68 13.70 1.51
CA GLU A 39 3.75 14.26 2.86
C GLU A 39 2.36 14.50 3.46
N TYR A 40 1.44 15.03 2.65
CA TYR A 40 0.06 15.21 3.06
C TYR A 40 -0.61 13.88 3.43
N TYR A 41 -0.48 12.85 2.59
CA TYR A 41 -1.07 11.54 2.86
C TYR A 41 -0.53 10.90 4.14
N LEU A 42 0.79 10.98 4.36
CA LEU A 42 1.41 10.50 5.58
C LEU A 42 0.84 11.23 6.81
N THR A 43 0.73 12.56 6.74
CA THR A 43 0.19 13.39 7.83
C THR A 43 -1.24 12.99 8.16
N VAL A 44 -2.11 12.85 7.17
CA VAL A 44 -3.52 12.45 7.39
C VAL A 44 -3.61 11.06 8.02
N LEU A 45 -2.75 10.11 7.64
CA LEU A 45 -2.75 8.77 8.25
C LEU A 45 -2.29 8.80 9.72
N LEU A 46 -1.31 9.64 10.05
CA LEU A 46 -0.85 9.84 11.42
C LEU A 46 -1.94 10.49 12.29
N GLU A 47 -2.58 11.55 11.79
CA GLU A 47 -3.71 12.21 12.46
C GLU A 47 -4.88 11.24 12.69
N LYS A 48 -5.22 10.42 11.69
CA LYS A 48 -6.23 9.38 11.84
C LYS A 48 -5.85 8.35 12.89
N THR A 49 -4.59 7.92 12.92
CA THR A 49 -4.09 6.99 13.94
C THR A 49 -4.28 7.57 15.34
N ALA A 50 -3.87 8.82 15.57
CA ALA A 50 -4.05 9.52 16.84
C ALA A 50 -5.53 9.72 17.20
N SER A 51 -6.40 9.97 16.21
CA SER A 51 -7.83 10.18 16.45
C SER A 51 -8.54 8.93 16.97
N ILE A 52 -8.12 7.74 16.53
CA ILE A 52 -8.76 6.46 16.90
C ILE A 52 -8.38 6.06 18.33
N GLU A 53 -7.19 6.45 18.80
CA GLU A 53 -6.80 6.29 20.21
C GLU A 53 -7.75 7.06 21.14
N GLN A 54 -8.11 8.29 20.77
CA GLN A 54 -8.99 9.14 21.56
C GLN A 54 -10.47 8.77 21.41
N ARG A 55 -10.88 8.36 20.20
CA ARG A 55 -12.26 8.01 19.85
C ARG A 55 -12.29 6.71 19.07
N PRO A 56 -12.51 5.56 19.74
CA PRO A 56 -12.45 4.26 19.07
C PRO A 56 -13.49 4.17 17.95
N ARG A 57 -13.06 3.60 16.83
CA ARG A 57 -13.91 3.32 15.67
C ARG A 57 -13.95 1.81 15.42
N PHE A 58 -15.06 1.35 14.87
CA PHE A 58 -15.23 -0.05 14.48
C PHE A 58 -14.94 -0.24 12.99
N TYR A 59 -14.31 -1.37 12.66
CA TYR A 59 -14.07 -1.77 11.28
C TYR A 59 -15.40 -2.05 10.57
N ASN A 60 -15.49 -1.62 9.31
CA ASN A 60 -16.61 -1.89 8.44
C ASN A 60 -16.10 -2.14 7.02
N THR A 61 -16.39 -3.30 6.45
CA THR A 61 -15.90 -3.68 5.12
C THR A 61 -16.33 -2.69 4.02
N PHE A 62 -17.52 -2.09 4.12
CA PHE A 62 -18.04 -1.17 3.11
C PHE A 62 -17.49 0.26 3.25
N SER A 63 -17.17 0.70 4.47
CA SER A 63 -16.88 2.11 4.73
C SER A 63 -15.57 2.40 5.45
N SER A 64 -14.94 1.40 6.09
CA SER A 64 -13.76 1.55 6.96
C SER A 64 -12.82 0.34 6.80
N ASN A 65 -12.55 -0.04 5.55
CA ASN A 65 -11.47 -0.97 5.18
C ASN A 65 -10.19 -0.21 4.81
N CYS A 66 -9.08 -0.91 4.59
CA CYS A 66 -7.79 -0.29 4.27
C CYS A 66 -7.83 0.57 3.00
N THR A 67 -8.46 0.10 1.91
CA THR A 67 -8.59 0.85 0.65
C THR A 67 -9.43 2.11 0.82
N ASN A 68 -10.57 2.02 1.52
CA ASN A 68 -11.42 3.16 1.84
C ASN A 68 -10.70 4.21 2.68
N GLU A 69 -10.01 3.77 3.74
CA GLU A 69 -9.33 4.68 4.66
C GLU A 69 -8.14 5.38 3.99
N LEU A 70 -7.42 4.69 3.10
CA LEU A 70 -6.37 5.27 2.26
C LEU A 70 -6.96 6.22 1.21
N ALA A 71 -8.02 5.83 0.50
CA ALA A 71 -8.66 6.68 -0.51
C ALA A 71 -9.19 7.99 0.08
N LYS A 72 -9.78 7.94 1.28
CA LYS A 72 -10.20 9.15 2.01
C LYS A 72 -9.02 10.00 2.46
N ALA A 73 -7.89 9.38 2.82
CA ALA A 73 -6.68 10.12 3.18
C ALA A 73 -6.06 10.80 1.95
N ALA A 74 -6.21 10.18 0.79
CA ALA A 74 -5.73 10.67 -0.49
C ALA A 74 -6.73 11.57 -1.24
N ASP A 75 -7.86 11.92 -0.61
CA ASP A 75 -8.97 12.69 -1.19
C ASP A 75 -9.40 12.18 -2.60
N LEU A 76 -9.43 10.87 -2.78
CA LEU A 76 -9.79 10.26 -4.05
C LEU A 76 -11.31 10.20 -4.22
N PRO A 77 -11.83 10.51 -5.43
CA PRO A 77 -13.27 10.37 -5.71
C PRO A 77 -13.71 8.92 -5.58
N TRP A 78 -14.96 8.72 -5.15
CA TRP A 78 -15.50 7.39 -4.88
C TRP A 78 -15.37 6.44 -6.09
N HIS A 79 -15.00 5.19 -5.82
CA HIS A 79 -14.90 4.14 -6.83
C HIS A 79 -15.35 2.78 -6.28
N PRO A 80 -15.96 1.88 -7.09
CA PRO A 80 -16.34 0.54 -6.66
C PRO A 80 -15.18 -0.29 -6.09
N ALA A 81 -13.95 -0.03 -6.53
CA ALA A 81 -12.75 -0.69 -6.00
C ALA A 81 -12.48 -0.39 -4.52
N PHE A 82 -13.13 0.60 -3.92
CA PHE A 82 -13.02 0.85 -2.48
C PHE A 82 -13.79 -0.18 -1.65
N ILE A 83 -14.75 -0.86 -2.26
CA ILE A 83 -15.47 -2.01 -1.67
C ILE A 83 -14.84 -3.31 -2.20
N PHE A 84 -14.63 -3.40 -3.51
CA PHE A 84 -13.97 -4.52 -4.19
C PHE A 84 -12.46 -4.27 -4.29
N THR A 85 -11.78 -4.38 -3.15
CA THR A 85 -10.39 -3.97 -2.98
C THR A 85 -9.38 -4.69 -3.89
N GLY A 86 -9.77 -5.82 -4.50
CA GLY A 86 -8.94 -6.57 -5.44
C GLY A 86 -8.66 -5.86 -6.77
N GLU A 87 -9.45 -4.85 -7.12
CA GLU A 87 -9.30 -4.06 -8.37
C GLU A 87 -8.75 -2.64 -8.12
N ALA A 88 -8.25 -2.37 -6.90
CA ALA A 88 -7.82 -1.04 -6.51
C ALA A 88 -6.60 -0.55 -7.30
N ASP A 89 -5.67 -1.45 -7.60
CA ASP A 89 -4.49 -1.16 -8.43
C ASP A 89 -4.89 -0.84 -9.88
N LYS A 90 -5.74 -1.65 -10.50
CA LYS A 90 -6.28 -1.36 -11.84
C LYS A 90 -7.02 -0.03 -11.89
N ALA A 91 -7.80 0.27 -10.84
CA ALA A 91 -8.50 1.54 -10.71
C ALA A 91 -7.57 2.76 -10.57
N LEU A 92 -6.42 2.60 -9.92
CA LEU A 92 -5.40 3.65 -9.81
C LEU A 92 -4.62 3.82 -11.12
N HIS A 93 -4.31 2.73 -11.82
CA HIS A 93 -3.69 2.75 -13.15
C HIS A 93 -4.56 3.52 -14.16
N LEU A 94 -5.85 3.20 -14.23
CA LEU A 94 -6.81 3.90 -15.12
C LEU A 94 -6.93 5.40 -14.84
N ARG A 95 -6.53 5.85 -13.65
CA ARG A 95 -6.52 7.26 -13.23
C ARG A 95 -5.16 7.94 -13.42
N GLY A 96 -4.16 7.24 -13.95
CA GLY A 96 -2.79 7.73 -14.06
C GLY A 96 -2.11 7.97 -12.71
N ARG A 97 -2.57 7.31 -11.64
CA ARG A 97 -1.99 7.43 -10.29
C ARG A 97 -0.88 6.40 -10.03
N ILE A 98 -0.76 5.39 -10.88
CA ILE A 98 0.38 4.48 -10.93
C ILE A 98 1.27 4.94 -12.08
N ASP A 99 2.56 5.06 -11.81
CA ASP A 99 3.57 5.42 -12.80
C ASP A 99 3.91 4.21 -13.68
N GLY A 100 4.14 4.45 -14.98
CA GLY A 100 4.49 3.43 -15.96
C GLY A 100 3.64 3.46 -17.22
N GLU A 101 4.30 3.24 -18.36
CA GLU A 101 3.66 3.19 -19.67
C GLU A 101 3.11 1.79 -20.00
N GLY A 102 2.08 1.75 -20.85
CA GLY A 102 1.51 0.51 -21.38
C GLY A 102 0.21 0.07 -20.71
N SER A 103 -0.15 -1.17 -20.97
CA SER A 103 -1.32 -1.83 -20.39
C SER A 103 -1.15 -2.07 -18.89
N PHE A 104 -2.27 -2.23 -18.18
CA PHE A 104 -2.24 -2.54 -16.74
C PHE A 104 -1.50 -3.85 -16.47
N GLU A 105 -1.66 -4.84 -17.35
CA GLU A 105 -1.03 -6.14 -17.25
C GLU A 105 0.50 -6.04 -17.34
N GLU A 106 1.03 -5.18 -18.22
CA GLU A 106 2.46 -4.91 -18.33
C GLU A 106 3.01 -4.19 -17.09
N VAL A 107 2.28 -3.18 -16.60
CA VAL A 107 2.64 -2.46 -15.36
C VAL A 107 2.63 -3.40 -14.16
N ARG A 108 1.61 -4.23 -14.03
CA ARG A 108 1.47 -5.22 -12.95
C ARG A 108 2.55 -6.29 -13.00
N ALA A 109 2.94 -6.75 -14.19
CA ALA A 109 4.04 -7.69 -14.34
C ALA A 109 5.37 -7.12 -13.83
N ARG A 110 5.67 -5.85 -14.15
CA ARG A 110 6.86 -5.14 -13.66
C ARG A 110 6.82 -4.86 -12.16
N ALA A 111 5.63 -4.65 -11.60
CA ALA A 111 5.46 -4.39 -10.18
C ALA A 111 5.64 -5.63 -9.28
N ARG A 112 5.72 -6.84 -9.83
CA ARG A 112 5.83 -8.08 -9.03
C ARG A 112 7.16 -8.12 -8.26
N ILE A 113 7.10 -8.15 -6.93
CA ILE A 113 8.27 -8.01 -6.05
C ILE A 113 8.47 -9.18 -5.08
N ASP A 114 7.52 -10.13 -5.01
CA ASP A 114 7.58 -11.24 -4.05
C ASP A 114 8.82 -12.13 -4.21
N GLY A 115 9.37 -12.26 -5.42
CA GLY A 115 10.63 -12.98 -5.66
C GLY A 115 11.80 -12.34 -4.90
N LEU A 116 12.01 -11.03 -5.11
CA LEU A 116 13.05 -10.27 -4.43
C LEU A 116 12.87 -10.36 -2.91
N VAL A 117 11.66 -10.14 -2.39
CA VAL A 117 11.40 -10.16 -0.95
C VAL A 117 11.79 -11.50 -0.32
N ARG A 118 11.53 -12.63 -1.00
CA ARG A 118 11.95 -13.95 -0.50
C ARG A 118 13.46 -14.08 -0.44
N GLU A 119 14.18 -13.55 -1.42
CA GLU A 119 15.65 -13.57 -1.46
C GLU A 119 16.25 -12.72 -0.33
N ILE A 120 15.74 -11.52 -0.10
CA ILE A 120 16.32 -10.56 0.84
C ILE A 120 15.76 -10.65 2.26
N ALA A 121 14.81 -11.56 2.54
CA ALA A 121 14.12 -11.66 3.84
C ALA A 121 15.06 -11.80 5.05
N GLY A 122 16.21 -12.45 4.86
CA GLY A 122 17.24 -12.64 5.89
C GLY A 122 18.09 -11.41 6.18
N LEU A 123 18.07 -10.39 5.32
CA LEU A 123 18.93 -9.22 5.46
C LEU A 123 18.53 -8.35 6.67
N PRO A 124 19.48 -7.59 7.26
CA PRO A 124 19.17 -6.51 8.18
C PRO A 124 18.20 -5.48 7.57
N GLN A 125 17.41 -4.80 8.42
CA GLN A 125 16.36 -3.89 7.96
C GLN A 125 16.85 -2.79 7.01
N ALA A 126 18.03 -2.20 7.27
CA ALA A 126 18.58 -1.15 6.41
C ALA A 126 18.90 -1.67 5.00
N GLU A 127 19.52 -2.85 4.91
CA GLU A 127 19.87 -3.50 3.64
C GLU A 127 18.62 -3.97 2.88
N PHE A 128 17.63 -4.52 3.59
CA PHE A 128 16.33 -4.88 3.02
C PHE A 128 15.65 -3.66 2.36
N ASN A 129 15.60 -2.53 3.08
CA ASN A 129 14.98 -1.32 2.58
C ASN A 129 15.75 -0.73 1.39
N ALA A 130 17.09 -0.73 1.43
CA ALA A 130 17.91 -0.27 0.32
C ALA A 130 17.70 -1.10 -0.95
N ALA A 131 17.63 -2.43 -0.82
CA ALA A 131 17.34 -3.34 -1.93
C ALA A 131 15.94 -3.09 -2.53
N LEU A 132 14.92 -2.88 -1.70
CA LEU A 132 13.58 -2.52 -2.19
C LEU A 132 13.55 -1.21 -2.95
N VAL A 133 14.19 -0.16 -2.43
CA VAL A 133 14.24 1.15 -3.10
C VAL A 133 15.01 1.05 -4.41
N ALA A 134 16.11 0.30 -4.46
CA ALA A 134 16.87 0.06 -5.69
C ALA A 134 16.04 -0.69 -6.74
N ALA A 135 15.24 -1.68 -6.33
CA ALA A 135 14.34 -2.40 -7.24
C ALA A 135 13.16 -1.55 -7.75
N ALA A 136 12.81 -0.48 -7.05
CA ALA A 136 11.77 0.47 -7.43
C ALA A 136 12.31 1.69 -8.20
N ALA A 137 13.62 1.78 -8.41
CA ALA A 137 14.24 2.85 -9.20
C ALA A 137 13.86 2.69 -10.70
N PRO A 138 13.69 3.81 -11.44
CA PRO A 138 13.36 3.79 -12.86
C PRO A 138 14.44 3.14 -13.73
#